data_AF-A0A7J4AYA4-F1
#
_entry.id   AF-A0A7J4AYA4-F1
#
_cell.length_a   1.000
_cell.length_b   1.000
_cell.length_c   1.000
_cell.angle_alpha   90.00
_cell.angle_beta   90.00
_cell.angle_gamma   90.00
#
_symmetry.space_group_name_H-M   'P 1'
#
loop_
_entity.id
_entity.type
_entity.pdbx_description
1 polymer ?
#
loop_
_entity_poly.entity_id
_entity_poly.type
_entity_poly.pdbx_seq_one_letter_code
_entity_poly.pdbx_strand_id
1 'polypeptide(L)'
;MPLFKKQPPPTVSPERLYRSTPVVTPSIQYEEDSKGIVTILIPVKEGDKVVRTLKVKLDAIGSKVWKKIDGKTSFNEICQWMKNEFMITEKEAEVSLSMFIKSLADKRLVALVLPPPKPGTAEVIEEIERIRFEMRELEKAYKKRRVDEKTYKEVKASYEEALKELENLEKPKD
;
A
#
# COMPACT_ATOMS: atom_id res chain seq x y z
N MET A 1 -12.47 -17.17 30.54
CA MET A 1 -11.40 -16.93 29.55
C MET A 1 -11.74 -15.67 28.77
N PRO A 2 -10.90 -14.62 28.72
CA PRO A 2 -11.26 -13.43 27.98
C PRO A 2 -10.98 -13.64 26.47
N LEU A 3 -12.05 -13.81 25.68
CA LEU A 3 -12.03 -13.71 24.23
C LEU A 3 -11.87 -12.24 23.82
N PHE A 4 -10.65 -11.70 23.86
CA PHE A 4 -10.37 -10.47 23.14
C PHE A 4 -10.29 -10.81 21.64
N LYS A 5 -11.42 -10.75 20.92
CA LYS A 5 -11.41 -10.70 19.45
C LYS A 5 -10.69 -9.42 19.06
N LYS A 6 -9.45 -9.52 18.57
CA LYS A 6 -8.79 -8.40 17.89
C LYS A 6 -9.71 -8.00 16.73
N GLN A 7 -10.17 -6.74 16.72
CA GLN A 7 -10.87 -6.22 15.55
C GLN A 7 -9.94 -6.40 14.34
N PRO A 8 -10.41 -7.01 13.24
CA PRO A 8 -9.61 -7.13 12.04
C PRO A 8 -9.25 -5.72 11.54
N PRO A 9 -8.09 -5.56 10.89
CA PRO A 9 -7.77 -4.29 10.27
C PRO A 9 -8.87 -3.95 9.25
N PRO A 10 -9.30 -2.68 9.17
CA PRO A 10 -10.30 -2.26 8.20
C PRO A 10 -9.80 -2.53 6.78
N THR A 11 -10.70 -3.07 5.96
CA THR A 11 -10.43 -3.49 4.59
C THR A 11 -10.76 -2.35 3.63
N VAL A 12 -9.94 -2.19 2.59
CA VAL A 12 -10.23 -1.25 1.49
C VAL A 12 -11.24 -1.89 0.56
N SER A 13 -12.29 -1.16 0.19
CA SER A 13 -13.25 -1.61 -0.82
C SER A 13 -12.57 -1.96 -2.15
N PRO A 14 -13.06 -2.97 -2.91
CA PRO A 14 -12.51 -3.31 -4.23
C PRO A 14 -12.50 -2.10 -5.20
N GLU A 15 -13.56 -1.30 -5.19
CA GLU A 15 -13.67 -0.11 -6.06
C GLU A 15 -12.59 0.94 -5.77
N ARG A 16 -12.23 1.10 -4.50
CA ARG A 16 -11.17 2.03 -4.10
C ARG A 16 -9.79 1.45 -4.35
N LEU A 17 -9.62 0.13 -4.20
CA LEU A 17 -8.39 -0.57 -4.58
C LEU A 17 -8.11 -0.41 -6.09
N TYR A 18 -9.11 -0.53 -6.94
CA TYR A 18 -8.93 -0.41 -8.40
C TYR A 18 -8.46 0.98 -8.83
N ARG A 19 -8.84 2.00 -8.07
CA ARG A 19 -8.39 3.39 -8.26
C ARG A 19 -7.07 3.70 -7.54
N SER A 20 -6.52 2.76 -6.78
CA SER A 20 -5.25 2.94 -6.09
C SER A 20 -4.07 2.89 -7.07
N THR A 21 -2.97 3.55 -6.70
CA THR A 21 -1.76 3.59 -7.53
C THR A 21 -0.61 2.91 -6.79
N PRO A 22 -0.05 1.81 -7.31
CA PRO A 22 1.15 1.22 -6.75
C PRO A 22 2.35 2.14 -6.98
N VAL A 23 3.18 2.28 -5.95
CA VAL A 23 4.40 3.08 -5.96
C VAL A 23 5.56 2.23 -5.46
N VAL A 24 6.68 2.25 -6.18
CA VAL A 24 7.93 1.62 -5.71
C VAL A 24 8.50 2.45 -4.58
N THR A 25 8.95 1.79 -3.51
CA THR A 25 9.62 2.46 -2.39
C THR A 25 10.89 3.17 -2.90
N PRO A 26 11.08 4.48 -2.61
CA PRO A 26 12.17 5.27 -3.22
C PRO A 26 13.60 4.76 -3.00
N SER A 27 13.84 4.00 -1.93
CA SER A 27 15.15 3.42 -1.62
C SER A 27 15.47 2.14 -2.40
N ILE A 28 14.51 1.60 -3.15
CA ILE A 28 14.68 0.37 -3.91
C ILE A 28 15.29 0.67 -5.27
N GLN A 29 16.34 -0.07 -5.59
CA GLN A 29 16.99 -0.06 -6.89
C GLN A 29 16.69 -1.35 -7.62
N TYR A 30 16.80 -1.36 -8.94
CA TYR A 30 16.71 -2.57 -9.74
C TYR A 30 17.66 -2.51 -10.92
N GLU A 31 18.09 -3.69 -11.37
CA GLU A 31 18.87 -3.91 -12.58
C GLU A 31 17.97 -4.59 -13.62
N GLU A 32 18.16 -4.30 -14.90
CA GLU A 32 17.49 -4.98 -16.01
C GLU A 32 18.54 -5.68 -16.87
N ASP A 33 18.33 -6.97 -17.16
CA ASP A 33 19.20 -7.72 -18.05
C ASP A 33 18.84 -7.52 -19.54
N SER A 34 19.67 -8.05 -20.44
CA SER A 34 19.47 -7.90 -21.89
C SER A 34 18.17 -8.54 -22.42
N LYS A 35 17.51 -9.38 -21.61
CA LYS A 35 16.22 -10.00 -21.93
C LYS A 35 15.03 -9.24 -21.32
N GLY A 36 15.31 -8.11 -20.67
CA GLY A 36 14.33 -7.28 -20.00
C GLY A 36 13.86 -7.83 -18.65
N ILE A 37 14.62 -8.76 -18.05
CA ILE A 37 14.29 -9.32 -16.74
C ILE A 37 14.83 -8.42 -15.64
N VAL A 38 13.95 -8.07 -14.71
CA VAL A 38 14.24 -7.18 -13.59
C VAL A 38 14.80 -7.98 -12.42
N THR A 39 15.89 -7.49 -11.84
CA THR A 39 16.43 -7.95 -10.55
C THR A 39 16.37 -6.80 -9.55
N ILE A 40 15.50 -6.94 -8.55
CA ILE A 40 15.34 -5.94 -7.48
C ILE A 40 16.50 -6.07 -6.50
N LEU A 41 17.10 -4.94 -6.15
CA LEU A 41 18.19 -4.82 -5.18
C LEU A 41 17.63 -4.28 -3.86
N ILE A 42 17.58 -5.13 -2.84
CA ILE A 42 17.01 -4.80 -1.53
C ILE A 42 18.16 -4.58 -0.54
N PRO A 43 18.42 -3.34 -0.10
CA PRO A 43 19.47 -3.08 0.88
C PRO A 43 19.04 -3.57 2.27
N VAL A 44 19.86 -4.43 2.88
CA VAL A 44 19.71 -4.84 4.27
C VAL A 44 20.60 -3.95 5.12
N LYS A 45 19.97 -3.19 6.03
CA LYS A 45 20.65 -2.23 6.89
C LYS A 45 20.75 -2.71 8.34
N GLU A 46 21.87 -2.41 8.98
CA GLU A 46 22.02 -2.42 10.44
C GLU A 46 22.30 -0.98 10.89
N GLY A 47 21.31 -0.37 11.56
CA GLY A 47 21.29 1.08 11.74
C GLY A 47 21.27 1.79 10.37
N ASP A 48 22.20 2.73 10.18
CA ASP A 48 22.33 3.49 8.92
C ASP A 48 23.22 2.81 7.86
N LYS A 49 23.93 1.74 8.21
CA LYS A 49 24.90 1.08 7.32
C LYS A 49 24.24 -0.04 6.52
N VAL A 50 24.45 -0.05 5.21
CA VAL A 50 24.07 -1.19 4.35
C VAL A 50 25.10 -2.31 4.54
N VAL A 51 24.66 -3.44 5.08
CA VAL A 51 25.54 -4.58 5.41
C VAL A 51 25.56 -5.59 4.27
N ARG A 52 24.44 -5.76 3.56
CA ARG A 52 24.35 -6.61 2.37
C ARG A 52 23.20 -6.17 1.47
N THR A 53 23.23 -6.61 0.22
CA THR A 53 22.15 -6.39 -0.74
C THR A 53 21.56 -7.73 -1.15
N LEU A 54 20.28 -7.94 -0.87
CA LEU A 54 19.55 -9.10 -1.35
C LEU A 54 19.10 -8.83 -2.79
N LYS A 55 19.26 -9.84 -3.66
CA LYS A 55 18.81 -9.76 -5.06
C LYS A 55 17.57 -10.63 -5.23
N VAL A 56 16.50 -10.06 -5.78
CA VAL A 56 15.27 -10.79 -6.13
C VAL A 56 15.06 -10.68 -7.63
N LYS A 57 15.31 -11.77 -8.34
CA LYS A 57 15.06 -11.85 -9.78
C LYS A 57 13.58 -12.12 -10.02
N LEU A 58 12.92 -11.23 -10.77
CA LEU A 58 11.53 -11.42 -11.18
C LEU A 58 11.46 -12.36 -12.39
N ASP A 59 10.30 -12.95 -12.61
CA ASP A 59 10.01 -13.64 -13.86
C ASP A 59 9.71 -12.62 -14.99
N ALA A 60 9.45 -13.12 -16.21
CA ALA A 60 9.20 -12.26 -17.37
C ALA A 60 7.93 -11.39 -17.21
N ILE A 61 6.85 -11.94 -16.63
CA ILE A 61 5.58 -11.23 -16.45
C ILE A 61 5.75 -10.17 -15.35
N GLY A 62 6.26 -10.58 -14.19
CA GLY A 62 6.56 -9.71 -13.06
C GLY A 62 7.53 -8.59 -13.41
N SER A 63 8.52 -8.85 -14.27
CA SER A 63 9.44 -7.81 -14.77
C SER A 63 8.73 -6.75 -15.60
N LYS A 64 7.79 -7.15 -16.47
CA LYS A 64 6.98 -6.20 -17.25
C LYS A 64 6.02 -5.42 -16.35
N VAL A 65 5.35 -6.10 -15.41
CA VAL A 65 4.44 -5.46 -14.43
C VAL A 65 5.21 -4.47 -13.55
N TRP A 66 6.39 -4.84 -13.05
CA TRP A 66 7.25 -3.96 -12.24
C TRP A 66 7.54 -2.64 -12.96
N LYS A 67 7.86 -2.70 -14.26
CA LYS A 67 8.10 -1.51 -15.09
C LYS A 67 6.86 -0.65 -15.33
N LYS A 68 5.65 -1.18 -15.09
CA LYS A 68 4.40 -0.41 -15.11
C LYS A 68 4.08 0.27 -13.77
N ILE A 69 4.79 -0.07 -12.70
CA ILE A 69 4.66 0.60 -11.40
C ILE A 69 5.50 1.90 -11.44
N ASP A 70 4.96 2.91 -12.10
CA ASP A 70 5.58 4.23 -12.27
C ASP A 70 5.07 5.29 -11.28
N GLY A 71 4.18 4.88 -10.36
CA GLY A 71 3.53 5.75 -9.41
C GLY A 71 2.46 6.66 -10.03
N LYS A 72 2.05 6.39 -11.27
CA LYS A 72 0.99 7.13 -11.98
C LYS A 72 -0.10 6.21 -12.50
N THR A 73 0.27 5.00 -12.92
CA THR A 73 -0.64 3.99 -13.47
C THR A 73 -1.41 3.32 -12.34
N SER A 74 -2.74 3.43 -12.37
CA SER A 74 -3.61 2.81 -11.37
C SER A 74 -3.63 1.28 -11.45
N PHE A 75 -4.05 0.63 -10.38
CA PHE A 75 -4.23 -0.82 -10.31
C PHE A 75 -5.10 -1.34 -11.45
N ASN A 76 -6.23 -0.66 -11.73
CA ASN A 76 -7.12 -1.04 -12.83
C ASN A 76 -6.45 -0.90 -14.20
N GLU A 77 -5.71 0.18 -14.44
CA GLU A 77 -5.00 0.36 -15.72
C GLU A 77 -3.94 -0.72 -15.93
N ILE A 78 -3.24 -1.14 -14.87
CA ILE A 78 -2.30 -2.27 -14.95
C ILE A 78 -3.05 -3.57 -15.25
N CYS A 79 -4.21 -3.83 -14.61
CA CYS A 79 -5.05 -5.00 -14.93
C CYS A 79 -5.48 -5.02 -16.39
N GLN A 80 -5.99 -3.91 -16.92
CA GLN A 80 -6.41 -3.81 -18.32
C GLN A 80 -5.22 -3.98 -19.28
N TRP A 81 -4.05 -3.41 -18.93
CA TRP A 81 -2.83 -3.64 -19.69
C TRP A 81 -2.42 -5.12 -19.67
N MET A 82 -2.45 -5.80 -18.51
CA MET A 82 -2.11 -7.23 -18.40
C MET A 82 -3.04 -8.11 -19.24
N LYS A 83 -4.35 -7.83 -19.23
CA LYS A 83 -5.34 -8.51 -20.07
C LYS A 83 -4.97 -8.45 -21.55
N ASN A 84 -4.56 -7.26 -22.02
CA ASN A 84 -4.19 -7.06 -23.43
C ASN A 84 -2.81 -7.64 -23.77
N GLU A 85 -1.82 -7.45 -22.90
CA GLU A 85 -0.44 -7.88 -23.12
C GLU A 85 -0.28 -9.41 -23.05
N PHE A 86 -1.00 -10.07 -22.13
CA PHE A 86 -0.85 -11.50 -21.87
C PHE A 86 -2.05 -12.33 -22.34
N MET A 87 -3.06 -11.69 -22.94
CA MET A 87 -4.29 -12.34 -23.43
C MET A 87 -5.01 -13.18 -22.36
N ILE A 88 -4.94 -12.75 -21.10
CA ILE A 88 -5.60 -13.40 -19.96
C ILE A 88 -6.96 -12.75 -19.68
N THR A 89 -7.80 -13.43 -18.90
CA THR A 89 -9.08 -12.84 -18.48
C THR A 89 -8.86 -11.70 -17.47
N GLU A 90 -9.87 -10.84 -17.33
CA GLU A 90 -9.86 -9.78 -16.31
C GLU A 90 -9.69 -10.35 -14.90
N LYS A 91 -10.36 -11.49 -14.61
CA LYS A 91 -10.27 -12.10 -13.28
C LYS A 91 -8.87 -12.65 -12.99
N GLU A 92 -8.23 -13.26 -13.98
CA GLU A 92 -6.85 -13.73 -13.85
C GLU A 92 -5.87 -12.58 -13.67
N ALA A 93 -6.06 -11.46 -14.39
CA ALA A 93 -5.25 -10.27 -14.23
C ALA A 93 -5.38 -9.68 -12.83
N GLU A 94 -6.60 -9.52 -12.31
CA GLU A 94 -6.86 -9.02 -10.96
C GLU A 94 -6.20 -9.88 -9.87
N VAL A 95 -6.40 -11.20 -9.94
CA VAL A 95 -5.86 -12.13 -8.93
C VAL A 95 -4.34 -12.15 -9.00
N SER A 96 -3.77 -12.21 -10.21
CA SER A 96 -2.33 -12.26 -10.40
C SER A 96 -1.66 -10.95 -9.96
N LEU A 97 -2.23 -9.80 -10.34
CA LEU A 97 -1.71 -8.49 -9.93
C LEU A 97 -1.82 -8.29 -8.42
N SER A 98 -2.97 -8.63 -7.81
CA SER A 98 -3.15 -8.49 -6.36
C SER A 98 -2.17 -9.37 -5.57
N MET A 99 -1.93 -10.62 -5.99
CA MET A 99 -0.94 -11.49 -5.38
C MET A 99 0.48 -10.94 -5.54
N PHE A 100 0.82 -10.46 -6.73
CA PHE A 100 2.15 -9.89 -7.00
C PHE A 100 2.40 -8.63 -6.15
N ILE A 101 1.50 -7.65 -6.19
CA ILE A 101 1.60 -6.41 -5.42
C ILE A 101 1.63 -6.71 -3.92
N LYS A 102 0.80 -7.64 -3.43
CA LYS A 102 0.83 -8.06 -2.02
C LYS A 102 2.19 -8.63 -1.63
N SER A 103 2.78 -9.49 -2.46
CA SER A 103 4.10 -10.07 -2.20
C SER A 103 5.22 -9.02 -2.11
N LEU A 104 5.11 -7.94 -2.91
CA LEU A 104 6.03 -6.80 -2.87
C LEU A 104 5.77 -5.91 -1.65
N ALA A 105 4.51 -5.67 -1.31
CA ALA A 105 4.10 -4.87 -0.16
C ALA A 105 4.48 -5.50 1.19
N ASP A 106 4.34 -6.83 1.32
CA ASP A 106 4.77 -7.59 2.50
C ASP A 106 6.29 -7.43 2.74
N LYS A 107 7.06 -7.19 1.67
CA LYS A 107 8.51 -6.92 1.71
C LYS A 107 8.85 -5.43 1.72
N ARG A 108 7.86 -4.54 1.80
CA ARG A 108 7.99 -3.06 1.75
C ARG A 108 8.66 -2.53 0.49
N LEU A 109 8.55 -3.26 -0.63
CA LEU A 109 9.12 -2.86 -1.92
C LEU A 109 8.19 -1.96 -2.72
N VAL A 110 6.89 -2.16 -2.53
CA VAL A 110 5.82 -1.37 -3.15
C VAL A 110 4.82 -0.99 -2.08
N ALA A 111 4.27 0.21 -2.16
CA ALA A 111 3.10 0.64 -1.39
C ALA A 111 1.94 0.94 -2.35
N LEU A 112 0.72 0.92 -1.83
CA LEU A 112 -0.47 1.35 -2.56
C LEU A 112 -0.89 2.72 -2.04
N VAL A 113 -0.92 3.71 -2.93
CA VAL A 113 -1.50 5.02 -2.65
C VAL A 113 -2.99 4.92 -2.94
N LEU A 114 -3.81 5.02 -1.91
CA LEU A 114 -5.25 5.05 -2.06
C LEU A 114 -5.70 6.45 -2.51
N PRO A 115 -6.66 6.55 -3.44
CA PRO A 115 -7.30 7.83 -3.70
C PRO A 115 -8.10 8.28 -2.47
N PRO A 116 -8.42 9.59 -2.37
CA PRO A 116 -9.35 10.06 -1.36
C PRO A 116 -10.68 9.30 -1.48
N PRO A 117 -11.35 8.99 -0.36
CA PRO A 117 -12.64 8.32 -0.39
C PRO A 117 -13.67 9.22 -1.08
N LYS A 118 -14.62 8.61 -1.80
CA LYS A 118 -15.73 9.35 -2.41
C LYS A 118 -16.65 9.89 -1.30
N PRO A 119 -16.93 11.20 -1.24
CA PRO A 119 -17.82 11.79 -0.23
C PRO A 119 -19.21 11.15 -0.25
N GLY A 120 -19.83 11.00 0.92
CA GLY A 120 -21.16 10.38 1.07
C GLY A 120 -21.23 8.88 0.74
N THR A 121 -20.10 8.19 0.59
CA THR A 121 -20.07 6.73 0.37
C THR A 121 -19.50 6.01 1.59
N ALA A 122 -19.68 4.67 1.63
CA ALA A 122 -19.08 3.82 2.66
C ALA A 122 -17.54 3.96 2.74
N GLU A 123 -16.87 4.41 1.67
CA GLU A 123 -15.42 4.62 1.66
C GLU A 123 -14.96 5.64 2.71
N VAL A 124 -15.80 6.64 3.03
CA VAL A 124 -15.49 7.65 4.06
C VAL A 124 -15.49 7.01 5.44
N ILE A 125 -16.51 6.19 5.71
CA ILE A 125 -16.64 5.46 6.99
C ILE A 125 -15.48 4.47 7.13
N GLU A 126 -15.17 3.70 6.09
CA GLU A 126 -14.01 2.78 6.05
C GLU A 126 -12.68 3.52 6.31
N GLU A 127 -12.51 4.72 5.74
CA GLU A 127 -11.32 5.56 5.96
C GLU A 127 -11.22 6.03 7.41
N ILE A 128 -12.33 6.53 7.96
CA ILE A 128 -12.42 6.97 9.36
C ILE A 128 -12.08 5.81 10.30
N GLU A 129 -12.63 4.62 10.05
CA GLU A 129 -12.34 3.42 10.83
C GLU A 129 -10.86 3.03 10.74
N ARG A 130 -10.24 3.14 9.56
CA ARG A 130 -8.80 2.90 9.39
C ARG A 130 -7.95 3.87 10.19
N ILE A 131 -8.20 5.16 10.06
CA ILE A 131 -7.41 6.16 10.79
C ILE A 131 -7.58 5.99 12.30
N ARG A 132 -8.81 5.71 12.78
CA ARG A 132 -9.06 5.41 14.20
C ARG A 132 -8.32 4.15 14.67
N PHE A 133 -8.24 3.12 13.83
CA PHE A 133 -7.46 1.91 14.12
C PHE A 133 -5.95 2.21 14.19
N GLU A 134 -5.41 2.93 13.21
CA GLU A 134 -3.99 3.33 13.16
C GLU A 134 -3.60 4.20 14.36
N MET A 135 -4.46 5.16 14.74
CA MET A 135 -4.26 6.00 15.92
C MET A 135 -4.20 5.15 17.21
N ARG A 136 -5.05 4.12 17.33
CA ARG A 136 -5.02 3.19 18.48
C ARG A 136 -3.73 2.37 18.52
N GLU A 137 -3.23 1.92 17.37
CA GLU A 137 -1.96 1.20 17.28
C GLU A 137 -0.77 2.11 17.59
N LEU A 138 -0.81 3.37 17.12
CA LEU A 138 0.17 4.40 17.43
C LEU A 138 0.24 4.66 18.95
N GLU A 139 -0.90 4.81 19.62
CA GLU A 139 -0.95 4.96 21.08
C GLU A 139 -0.35 3.76 21.82
N LYS A 140 -0.62 2.53 21.36
CA LYS A 140 0.00 1.31 21.93
C LYS A 140 1.51 1.30 21.71
N ALA A 141 1.98 1.75 20.54
CA ALA A 141 3.40 1.81 20.23
C ALA A 141 4.13 2.85 21.10
N TYR A 142 3.52 4.02 21.31
CA TYR A 142 4.03 5.06 22.21
C TYR A 142 4.08 4.58 23.67
N LYS A 143 3.00 3.96 24.18
CA LYS A 143 2.98 3.36 25.53
C LYS A 143 4.08 2.29 25.73
N LYS A 144 4.44 1.58 24.66
CA LYS A 144 5.54 0.61 24.64
C LYS A 144 6.91 1.23 24.37
N ARG A 145 7.04 2.57 24.35
CA ARG A 145 8.26 3.32 24.05
C ARG A 145 8.92 2.93 22.73
N ARG A 146 8.13 2.49 21.74
CA ARG A 146 8.61 2.15 20.38
C ARG A 146 8.66 3.34 19.43
N VAL A 147 8.05 4.45 19.85
CA VAL A 147 7.94 5.71 19.11
C VAL A 147 8.26 6.82 20.10
N ASP A 148 9.05 7.81 19.68
CA ASP A 148 9.38 8.97 20.50
C ASP A 148 8.19 9.94 20.61
N GLU A 149 8.23 10.82 21.60
CA GLU A 149 7.12 11.73 21.90
C GLU A 149 6.85 12.73 20.76
N LYS A 150 7.90 13.18 20.06
CA LYS A 150 7.77 14.13 18.96
C LYS A 150 7.04 13.48 17.79
N THR A 151 7.51 12.32 17.33
CA THR A 151 6.87 11.54 16.27
C THR A 151 5.43 11.17 16.64
N TYR A 152 5.17 10.78 17.90
CA TYR A 152 3.82 10.47 18.36
C TYR A 152 2.87 11.67 18.22
N LYS A 153 3.29 12.86 18.67
CA LYS A 153 2.46 14.08 18.59
C LYS A 153 2.21 14.51 17.14
N GLU A 154 3.24 14.50 16.31
CA GLU A 154 3.14 14.89 14.89
C GLU A 154 2.18 13.98 14.12
N VAL A 155 2.35 12.66 14.25
CA VAL A 155 1.50 11.70 13.55
C VAL A 155 0.06 11.73 14.11
N LYS A 156 -0.10 11.87 15.43
CA LYS A 156 -1.43 11.97 16.04
C LYS A 156 -2.19 13.21 15.56
N ALA A 157 -1.54 14.37 15.51
CA ALA A 157 -2.15 15.60 15.01
C ALA A 157 -2.60 15.46 13.54
N SER A 158 -1.76 14.84 12.69
CA SER A 158 -2.11 14.57 11.29
C SER A 158 -3.35 13.66 11.16
N TYR A 159 -3.47 12.63 12.00
CA TYR A 159 -4.67 11.78 12.01
C TYR A 159 -5.92 12.50 12.51
N GLU A 160 -5.81 13.36 13.53
CA GLU A 160 -6.92 14.17 14.04
C GLU A 160 -7.44 15.14 12.98
N GLU A 161 -6.54 15.78 12.22
CA GLU A 161 -6.90 16.66 11.10
C GLU A 161 -7.61 15.87 9.98
N ALA A 162 -7.05 14.73 9.56
CA ALA A 162 -7.65 13.88 8.54
C ALA A 162 -9.06 13.38 8.96
N LEU A 163 -9.25 13.01 10.22
CA LEU A 163 -10.57 12.61 10.73
C LEU A 163 -11.59 13.75 10.64
N LYS A 164 -11.19 14.96 11.00
CA LYS A 164 -12.07 16.14 10.92
C LYS A 164 -12.47 16.44 9.47
N GLU A 165 -11.55 16.30 8.52
CA GLU A 165 -11.85 16.45 7.10
C GLU A 165 -12.84 15.39 6.61
N LEU A 166 -12.62 14.12 6.97
CA LEU A 166 -13.47 13.01 6.54
C LEU A 166 -14.87 13.07 7.17
N GLU A 167 -15.00 13.47 8.43
CA GLU A 167 -16.31 13.67 9.09
C GLU A 167 -17.11 14.80 8.41
N ASN A 168 -16.44 15.77 7.78
CA ASN A 168 -17.12 16.76 6.95
C ASN A 168 -17.55 16.21 5.58
N LEU A 169 -16.82 15.23 5.03
CA LEU A 169 -17.15 14.56 3.75
C LEU A 169 -18.22 13.46 3.91
N GLU A 170 -18.44 12.97 5.14
CA GLU A 170 -19.51 12.03 5.46
C GLU A 170 -20.89 12.69 5.36
N LYS A 171 -20.98 13.98 5.67
CA LYS A 171 -22.23 14.75 5.56
C LYS A 171 -22.55 14.95 4.07
N PRO A 172 -23.71 14.50 3.57
CA PRO A 172 -24.10 14.80 2.20
C PRO A 172 -24.13 16.32 2.00
N LYS A 173 -23.61 16.80 0.87
CA LYS A 173 -23.86 18.18 0.45
C LYS A 173 -25.35 18.28 0.09
N ASP A 174 -26.09 19.08 0.86
CA ASP A 174 -27.45 19.51 0.54
C ASP A 174 -27.55 20.13 -0.86
#